data_AF-A0A4V1KJ00-F1
#
_entry.id   AF-A0A4V1KJ00-F1
#
_cell.length_a   1.000
_cell.length_b   1.000
_cell.length_c   1.000
_cell.angle_alpha   90.00
_cell.angle_beta   90.00
_cell.angle_gamma   90.00
#
_symmetry.space_group_name_H-M   'P 1'
#
loop_
_entity.id
_entity.type
_entity.pdbx_description
1 polymer ?
#
loop_
_entity_poly.entity_id
_entity_poly.type
_entity_poly.pdbx_seq_one_letter_code
_entity_poly.pdbx_strand_id
1 'polypeptide(L)'
;MKLRTKFLLFVGILHLLTLFLSFLIFRENKIVFILSEVFILISLWIATRLYLQLVQPLKMLVDGINAINDQDFNVKFRETGKPEVDQLIGVYNKMIDRLRAERTLQEEQHTFLEKLINTSPTGVVLLDLDQNIDHLNPRAMQLLEINENNDLATEIANCRHPLIGEIKELKAGESKVVSMSGVKNYKCQKSFFIDRGFHRYFVMLEELSLEILQTEKKAYGKVIRMMAHEVNNTIGPVNSIIDYAISKRGLQQDADDDLREALKVAIDRNNNLNIFMRNLADVVRLPQANRQALDVNQLLTSISKLFEFKAHEKSIQIRLSLAPKSLFINADIQQMEQVLINIIKNAIEAIDSNSGGVITLITLTDPARIIVRNTGRGIPDDIQVNLFTPFYTTKKDGQGIGLTLIREILINHGFEFSLKTNTEGFTDFVIFIRPI
;
A
#
# COMPACT_ATOMS: atom_id res chain seq x y z
N MET A 1 41.51 -49.51 18.37
CA MET A 1 41.15 -50.85 17.84
C MET A 1 39.63 -51.01 17.84
N LYS A 2 39.04 -51.47 16.74
CA LYS A 2 37.58 -51.68 16.63
C LYS A 2 37.11 -52.74 17.65
N LEU A 3 35.88 -52.64 18.14
CA LEU A 3 35.29 -53.57 19.13
C LEU A 3 35.42 -55.05 18.68
N ARG A 4 35.24 -55.29 17.38
CA ARG A 4 35.48 -56.58 16.70
C ARG A 4 36.87 -57.14 16.99
N THR A 5 37.90 -56.32 16.84
CA THR A 5 39.29 -56.74 17.01
C THR A 5 39.55 -57.12 18.46
N LYS A 6 39.03 -56.35 19.42
CA LYS A 6 39.14 -56.66 20.86
C LYS A 6 38.45 -57.97 21.23
N PHE A 7 37.24 -58.20 20.72
CA PHE A 7 36.47 -59.42 21.00
C PHE A 7 37.14 -60.68 20.43
N LEU A 8 37.57 -60.65 19.17
CA LEU A 8 38.25 -61.78 18.54
C LEU A 8 39.61 -62.08 19.21
N LEU A 9 40.35 -61.04 19.62
CA LEU A 9 41.61 -61.22 20.37
C LEU A 9 41.35 -61.86 21.75
N PHE A 10 40.33 -61.39 22.46
CA PHE A 10 39.96 -61.94 23.77
C PHE A 10 39.54 -63.41 23.68
N VAL A 11 38.63 -63.74 22.76
CA VAL A 11 38.19 -65.13 22.52
C VAL A 11 39.36 -66.00 22.07
N GLY A 12 40.21 -65.48 21.16
CA GLY A 12 41.39 -66.17 20.67
C GLY A 12 42.39 -66.50 21.78
N ILE A 13 42.75 -65.52 22.61
CA ILE A 13 43.67 -65.72 23.75
C ILE A 13 43.09 -66.74 24.74
N LEU A 14 41.80 -66.63 25.06
CA LEU A 14 41.13 -67.56 25.97
C LEU A 14 41.20 -69.01 25.46
N HIS A 15 40.92 -69.22 24.17
CA HIS A 15 40.93 -70.56 23.57
C HIS A 15 42.34 -71.11 23.38
N LEU A 16 43.32 -70.26 23.11
CA LEU A 16 44.73 -70.67 23.02
C LEU A 16 45.25 -71.12 24.40
N LEU A 17 44.83 -70.42 25.46
CA LEU A 17 45.18 -70.75 26.84
C LEU A 17 44.50 -72.04 27.32
N THR A 18 43.24 -72.29 26.96
CA THR A 18 42.56 -73.56 27.26
C THR A 18 43.12 -74.73 26.45
N LEU A 19 43.53 -74.50 25.20
CA LEU A 19 44.18 -75.52 24.37
C LEU A 19 45.57 -75.89 24.92
N PHE A 20 46.33 -74.91 25.41
CA PHE A 20 47.60 -75.15 26.10
C PHE A 20 47.42 -75.95 27.40
N LEU A 21 46.43 -75.59 28.23
CA LEU A 21 46.09 -76.33 29.46
C LEU A 21 45.62 -77.76 29.16
N SER A 22 44.83 -77.95 28.10
CA SER A 22 44.39 -79.27 27.63
C SER A 22 45.58 -80.14 27.21
N PHE A 23 46.56 -79.57 26.50
CA PHE A 23 47.77 -80.28 26.08
C PHE A 23 48.60 -80.81 27.26
N LEU A 24 48.64 -80.11 28.40
CA LEU A 24 49.34 -80.59 29.60
C LEU A 24 48.70 -81.85 30.21
N ILE A 25 47.39 -82.03 30.05
CA ILE A 25 46.61 -83.17 30.58
C ILE A 25 46.75 -84.43 29.70
N PHE A 26 47.28 -84.28 28.47
CA PHE A 26 47.43 -85.35 27.48
C PHE A 26 48.22 -86.56 28.00
N ARG A 27 49.22 -86.32 28.87
CA ARG A 27 50.07 -87.39 29.41
C ARG A 27 49.38 -88.27 30.45
N GLU A 28 48.39 -87.74 31.17
CA GLU A 28 47.72 -88.46 32.25
C GLU A 28 46.44 -89.17 31.80
N ASN A 29 45.64 -88.55 30.92
CA ASN A 29 44.32 -89.11 30.61
C ASN A 29 43.83 -88.73 29.19
N LYS A 30 44.02 -89.62 28.23
CA LYS A 30 43.66 -89.41 26.80
C LYS A 30 42.17 -89.12 26.59
N ILE A 31 41.29 -89.69 27.42
CA ILE A 31 39.84 -89.49 27.31
C ILE A 31 39.46 -88.05 27.67
N VAL A 32 40.07 -87.51 28.73
CA VAL A 32 39.84 -86.13 29.19
C VAL A 32 40.33 -85.12 28.15
N PHE A 33 41.45 -85.41 27.51
CA PHE A 33 41.97 -84.60 26.40
C PHE A 33 40.96 -84.48 25.25
N ILE A 34 40.45 -85.61 24.72
CA ILE A 34 39.48 -85.61 23.61
C ILE A 34 38.21 -84.84 23.98
N LEU A 35 37.69 -85.04 25.20
CA LEU A 35 36.51 -84.31 25.68
C LEU A 35 36.74 -82.79 25.75
N SER A 36 37.93 -82.36 26.18
CA SER A 36 38.27 -80.94 26.24
C SER A 36 38.41 -80.30 24.86
N GLU A 37 38.90 -81.04 23.86
CA GLU A 37 39.03 -80.55 22.48
C GLU A 37 37.65 -80.35 21.83
N VAL A 38 36.74 -81.31 22.03
CA VAL A 38 35.34 -81.18 21.59
C VAL A 38 34.67 -79.97 22.27
N PHE A 39 34.92 -79.76 23.56
CA PHE A 39 34.39 -78.59 24.29
C PHE A 39 34.92 -77.26 23.72
N ILE A 40 36.21 -77.17 23.38
CA ILE A 40 36.82 -75.99 22.75
C ILE A 40 36.17 -75.71 21.39
N LEU A 41 35.92 -76.73 20.57
CA LEU A 41 35.25 -76.57 19.27
C LEU A 41 33.81 -76.06 19.42
N ILE A 42 33.06 -76.60 20.38
CA ILE A 42 31.69 -76.14 20.69
C ILE A 42 31.73 -74.69 21.18
N SER A 43 32.67 -74.35 22.08
CA SER A 43 32.83 -72.99 22.59
C SER A 43 33.16 -71.99 21.48
N LEU A 44 34.05 -72.35 20.56
CA LEU A 44 34.41 -71.52 19.41
C LEU A 44 33.22 -71.31 18.47
N TRP A 45 32.41 -72.34 18.24
CA TRP A 45 31.17 -72.25 17.45
C TRP A 45 30.14 -71.34 18.11
N ILE A 46 29.93 -71.45 19.43
CA ILE A 46 29.04 -70.57 20.18
C ILE A 46 29.55 -69.13 20.13
N ALA A 47 30.85 -68.89 20.34
CA ALA A 47 31.44 -67.56 20.36
C ALA A 47 31.33 -66.85 18.99
N THR A 48 31.56 -67.58 17.89
CA THR A 48 31.37 -67.03 16.54
C THR A 48 29.90 -66.77 16.23
N ARG A 49 28.99 -67.66 16.64
CA ARG A 49 27.55 -67.45 16.48
C ARG A 49 27.10 -66.20 17.26
N LEU A 50 27.50 -66.07 18.51
CA LEU A 50 27.14 -64.93 19.37
C LEU A 50 27.70 -63.60 18.81
N TYR A 51 28.92 -63.62 18.27
CA TYR A 51 29.50 -62.47 17.57
C TYR A 51 28.65 -62.03 16.35
N LEU A 52 28.30 -62.97 15.46
CA LEU A 52 27.47 -62.69 14.30
C LEU A 52 26.08 -62.19 14.71
N GLN A 53 25.58 -62.69 15.85
CA GLN A 53 24.25 -62.35 16.31
C GLN A 53 24.12 -60.95 16.92
N LEU A 54 25.14 -60.45 17.62
CA LEU A 54 25.12 -59.18 18.34
C LEU A 54 25.86 -58.03 17.63
N VAL A 55 27.02 -58.29 17.03
CA VAL A 55 27.92 -57.23 16.57
C VAL A 55 27.55 -56.73 15.17
N GLN A 56 27.06 -57.60 14.30
CA GLN A 56 26.72 -57.24 12.92
C GLN A 56 25.53 -56.25 12.81
N PRO A 57 24.41 -56.43 13.54
CA PRO A 57 23.30 -55.47 13.50
C PRO A 57 23.67 -54.11 14.08
N LEU A 58 24.51 -54.10 15.12
CA LEU A 58 25.02 -52.87 15.74
C LEU A 58 25.78 -52.01 14.72
N LYS A 59 26.54 -52.64 13.82
CA LYS A 59 27.21 -51.92 12.73
C LYS A 59 26.22 -51.31 11.74
N MET A 60 25.16 -52.04 11.37
CA MET A 60 24.12 -51.53 10.47
C MET A 60 23.40 -50.33 11.10
N LEU A 61 23.07 -50.37 12.40
CA LEU A 61 22.47 -49.24 13.10
C LEU A 61 23.38 -48.00 13.10
N VAL A 62 24.69 -48.18 13.28
CA VAL A 62 25.67 -47.08 13.15
C VAL A 62 25.66 -46.49 11.73
N ASP A 63 25.57 -47.34 10.71
CA ASP A 63 25.47 -46.87 9.31
C ASP A 63 24.15 -46.09 9.08
N GLY A 64 23.05 -46.46 9.75
CA GLY A 64 21.79 -45.70 9.72
C GLY A 64 21.84 -44.37 10.46
N ILE A 65 22.58 -44.29 11.57
CA ILE A 65 22.83 -43.03 12.26
C ILE A 65 23.64 -42.08 11.37
N ASN A 66 24.61 -42.60 10.60
CA ASN A 66 25.33 -41.79 9.62
C ASN A 66 24.40 -41.27 8.52
N ALA A 67 23.46 -42.09 8.03
CA ALA A 67 22.45 -41.63 7.07
C ALA A 67 21.56 -40.49 7.61
N ILE A 68 21.20 -40.52 8.91
CA ILE A 68 20.51 -39.40 9.58
C ILE A 68 21.39 -38.14 9.58
N ASN A 69 22.68 -38.27 9.87
CA ASN A 69 23.61 -37.15 9.89
C ASN A 69 23.80 -36.54 8.49
N ASP A 70 23.73 -37.37 7.46
CA ASP A 70 23.73 -36.98 6.04
C ASP A 70 22.35 -36.48 5.56
N GLN A 71 21.38 -36.35 6.48
CA GLN A 71 19.99 -35.94 6.21
C GLN A 71 19.22 -36.85 5.24
N ASP A 72 19.69 -38.09 5.03
CA ASP A 72 19.01 -39.10 4.23
C ASP A 72 18.06 -39.92 5.11
N PHE A 73 16.86 -39.40 5.30
CA PHE A 73 15.78 -40.11 6.00
C PHE A 73 15.17 -41.25 5.15
N ASN A 74 15.68 -41.44 3.92
CA ASN A 74 15.62 -42.61 3.02
C ASN A 74 15.45 -43.98 3.67
N VAL A 75 16.31 -44.21 4.67
CA VAL A 75 16.84 -45.53 4.98
C VAL A 75 16.09 -46.15 6.15
N LYS A 76 15.44 -47.29 5.89
CA LYS A 76 14.81 -48.15 6.90
C LYS A 76 15.53 -49.49 7.02
N PHE A 77 15.56 -50.02 8.23
CA PHE A 77 16.09 -51.35 8.48
C PHE A 77 14.99 -52.41 8.42
N ARG A 78 15.34 -53.58 7.89
CA ARG A 78 14.51 -54.79 7.96
C ARG A 78 14.81 -55.52 9.26
N GLU A 79 13.78 -56.14 9.83
CA GLU A 79 13.91 -57.00 11.00
C GLU A 79 14.84 -58.19 10.72
N THR A 80 15.60 -58.57 11.74
CA THR A 80 16.64 -59.61 11.71
C THR A 80 16.16 -60.95 12.27
N GLY A 81 14.96 -61.00 12.83
CA GLY A 81 14.38 -62.17 13.48
C GLY A 81 14.88 -62.42 14.90
N LYS A 82 15.51 -61.41 15.53
CA LYS A 82 15.99 -61.47 16.90
C LYS A 82 15.34 -60.39 17.74
N PRO A 83 14.66 -60.75 18.85
CA PRO A 83 13.79 -59.82 19.56
C PRO A 83 14.51 -58.56 20.07
N GLU A 84 15.74 -58.68 20.60
CA GLU A 84 16.47 -57.54 21.17
C GLU A 84 16.93 -56.54 20.10
N VAL A 85 17.33 -57.05 18.93
CA VAL A 85 17.78 -56.23 17.79
C VAL A 85 16.58 -55.63 17.08
N ASP A 86 15.51 -56.40 16.92
CA ASP A 86 14.30 -55.97 16.23
C ASP A 86 13.57 -54.88 17.03
N GLN A 87 13.67 -54.90 18.37
CA GLN A 87 13.21 -53.79 19.21
C GLN A 87 13.95 -52.48 18.89
N LEU A 88 15.28 -52.51 18.75
CA LEU A 88 16.08 -51.33 18.38
C LEU A 88 15.76 -50.86 16.96
N ILE A 89 15.62 -51.78 16.01
CA ILE A 89 15.21 -51.49 14.63
C ILE A 89 13.81 -50.85 14.62
N GLY A 90 12.88 -51.35 15.42
CA GLY A 90 11.55 -50.77 15.58
C GLY A 90 11.59 -49.33 16.09
N VAL A 91 12.41 -49.06 17.12
CA VAL A 91 12.60 -47.69 17.65
C VAL A 91 13.21 -46.78 16.59
N TYR A 92 14.26 -47.23 15.89
CA TYR A 92 14.90 -46.47 14.80
C TYR A 92 13.91 -46.15 13.66
N ASN A 93 13.21 -47.17 13.14
CA ASN A 93 12.27 -46.98 12.04
C ASN A 93 11.14 -46.02 12.43
N LYS A 94 10.62 -46.13 13.66
CA LYS A 94 9.61 -45.22 14.20
C LYS A 94 10.13 -43.78 14.33
N MET A 95 11.40 -43.60 14.70
CA MET A 95 12.04 -42.29 14.74
C MET A 95 12.19 -41.68 13.34
N ILE A 96 12.67 -42.45 12.35
CA ILE A 96 12.77 -42.02 10.95
C ILE A 96 11.40 -41.62 10.39
N ASP A 97 10.36 -42.41 10.67
CA ASP A 97 9.00 -42.11 10.23
C ASP A 97 8.48 -40.80 10.84
N ARG A 98 8.77 -40.53 12.11
CA ARG A 98 8.43 -39.25 12.74
C ARG A 98 9.19 -38.08 12.12
N LEU A 99 10.51 -38.20 11.94
CA LEU A 99 11.34 -37.15 11.37
C LEU A 99 10.93 -36.81 9.93
N ARG A 100 10.65 -37.84 9.11
CA ARG A 100 10.10 -37.62 7.77
C ARG A 100 8.77 -36.90 7.81
N ALA A 101 7.82 -37.36 8.62
CA ALA A 101 6.51 -36.74 8.72
C ALA A 101 6.61 -35.28 9.18
N GLU A 102 7.48 -34.98 10.14
CA GLU A 102 7.71 -33.61 10.63
C GLU A 102 8.35 -32.72 9.56
N ARG A 103 9.35 -33.24 8.82
CA ARG A 103 9.97 -32.51 7.71
C ARG A 103 8.99 -32.25 6.57
N THR A 104 8.23 -33.26 6.15
CA THR A 104 7.19 -33.11 5.11
C THR A 104 6.15 -32.09 5.53
N LEU A 105 5.69 -32.14 6.79
CA LEU A 105 4.75 -31.15 7.32
C LEU A 105 5.35 -29.73 7.32
N GLN A 106 6.62 -29.57 7.69
CA GLN A 106 7.32 -28.29 7.64
C GLN A 106 7.46 -27.76 6.21
N GLU A 107 7.83 -28.61 5.25
CA GLU A 107 7.94 -28.27 3.82
C GLU A 107 6.57 -27.89 3.23
N GLU A 108 5.52 -28.62 3.57
CA GLU A 108 4.13 -28.32 3.19
C GLU A 108 3.66 -26.97 3.77
N GLN A 109 3.92 -26.72 5.07
CA GLN A 109 3.60 -25.45 5.71
C GLN A 109 4.37 -24.28 5.08
N HIS A 110 5.66 -24.45 4.80
CA HIS A 110 6.47 -23.41 4.15
C HIS A 110 5.94 -23.09 2.75
N THR A 111 5.68 -24.13 1.95
CA THR A 111 5.10 -24.00 0.60
C THR A 111 3.73 -23.32 0.64
N PHE A 112 2.91 -23.65 1.64
CA PHE A 112 1.60 -23.02 1.83
C PHE A 112 1.72 -21.53 2.16
N LEU A 113 2.59 -21.16 3.09
CA LEU A 113 2.85 -19.76 3.47
C LEU A 113 3.40 -18.95 2.28
N GLU A 114 4.34 -19.51 1.53
CA GLU A 114 4.89 -18.89 0.32
C GLU A 114 3.80 -18.64 -0.72
N LYS A 115 2.93 -19.64 -0.99
CA LYS A 115 1.79 -19.49 -1.90
C LYS A 115 0.78 -18.44 -1.41
N LEU A 116 0.52 -18.36 -0.10
CA LEU A 116 -0.35 -17.33 0.46
C LEU A 116 0.22 -15.93 0.25
N ILE A 117 1.52 -15.74 0.50
CA ILE A 117 2.20 -14.45 0.29
C ILE A 117 2.20 -14.08 -1.19
N ASN A 118 2.44 -15.04 -2.08
CA ASN A 118 2.53 -14.80 -3.52
C ASN A 118 1.17 -14.57 -4.20
N THR A 119 0.08 -15.14 -3.66
CA THR A 119 -1.29 -14.92 -4.17
C THR A 119 -2.05 -13.80 -3.46
N SER A 120 -1.44 -13.19 -2.44
CA SER A 120 -2.06 -12.09 -1.69
C SER A 120 -2.34 -10.87 -2.60
N PRO A 121 -3.54 -10.27 -2.52
CA PRO A 121 -3.86 -9.03 -3.24
C PRO A 121 -3.15 -7.80 -2.68
N THR A 122 -2.50 -7.92 -1.51
CA THR A 122 -1.70 -6.88 -0.87
C THR A 122 -0.23 -7.06 -1.22
N GLY A 123 0.46 -5.96 -1.53
CA GLY A 123 1.92 -5.96 -1.68
C GLY A 123 2.60 -6.14 -0.33
N VAL A 124 3.50 -7.11 -0.21
CA VAL A 124 4.29 -7.36 0.99
C VAL A 124 5.76 -7.06 0.67
N VAL A 125 6.36 -6.19 1.48
CA VAL A 125 7.77 -5.81 1.41
C VAL A 125 8.44 -6.24 2.70
N LEU A 126 9.36 -7.21 2.64
CA LEU A 126 10.15 -7.65 3.78
C LEU A 126 11.42 -6.80 3.86
N LEU A 127 11.76 -6.33 5.06
CA LEU A 127 12.98 -5.58 5.30
C LEU A 127 14.03 -6.44 6.01
N ASP A 128 15.30 -6.19 5.71
CA ASP A 128 16.44 -6.73 6.45
C ASP A 128 16.62 -6.01 7.82
N LEU A 129 17.67 -6.38 8.55
CA LEU A 129 17.99 -5.79 9.86
C LEU A 129 18.41 -4.30 9.76
N ASP A 130 18.92 -3.87 8.61
CA ASP A 130 19.31 -2.49 8.31
C ASP A 130 18.15 -1.67 7.70
N GLN A 131 16.95 -2.27 7.63
CA GLN A 131 15.72 -1.72 7.03
C GLN A 131 15.81 -1.47 5.51
N ASN A 132 16.70 -2.16 4.81
CA ASN A 132 16.67 -2.24 3.35
C ASN A 132 15.69 -3.33 2.91
N ILE A 133 15.18 -3.22 1.69
CA ILE A 133 14.25 -4.20 1.14
C ILE A 133 15.01 -5.49 0.83
N ASP A 134 14.60 -6.58 1.48
CA ASP A 134 15.17 -7.93 1.36
C ASP A 134 14.35 -8.75 0.36
N HIS A 135 13.02 -8.74 0.51
CA HIS A 135 12.10 -9.50 -0.33
C HIS A 135 10.83 -8.72 -0.69
N LEU A 136 10.28 -9.00 -1.86
CA LEU A 136 9.04 -8.45 -2.38
C LEU A 136 8.15 -9.60 -2.86
N ASN A 137 6.87 -9.59 -2.53
CA ASN A 137 5.93 -10.49 -3.18
C ASN A 137 5.58 -9.98 -4.60
N PRO A 138 5.01 -10.82 -5.49
CA PRO A 138 4.67 -10.43 -6.85
C PRO A 138 3.76 -9.20 -6.92
N ARG A 139 2.83 -9.06 -5.97
CA ARG A 139 1.97 -7.88 -5.90
C ARG A 139 2.74 -6.59 -5.56
N ALA A 140 3.70 -6.64 -4.64
CA ALA A 140 4.56 -5.50 -4.31
C ALA A 140 5.45 -5.12 -5.50
N MET A 141 5.99 -6.09 -6.24
CA MET A 141 6.74 -5.82 -7.47
C MET A 141 5.88 -5.09 -8.50
N GLN A 142 4.65 -5.53 -8.73
CA GLN A 142 3.70 -4.84 -9.61
C GLN A 142 3.38 -3.41 -9.14
N LEU A 143 3.16 -3.22 -7.84
CA LEU A 143 2.84 -1.91 -7.27
C LEU A 143 4.01 -0.92 -7.29
N LEU A 144 5.25 -1.42 -7.21
CA LEU A 144 6.47 -0.64 -7.27
C LEU A 144 7.09 -0.56 -8.68
N GLU A 145 6.45 -1.21 -9.67
CA GLU A 145 6.90 -1.30 -11.06
C GLU A 145 8.33 -1.87 -11.19
N ILE A 146 8.66 -2.85 -10.36
CA ILE A 146 9.96 -3.55 -10.29
C ILE A 146 9.87 -4.86 -11.11
N ASN A 147 10.89 -5.16 -11.92
CA ASN A 147 10.92 -6.36 -12.74
C ASN A 147 11.68 -7.50 -12.05
N GLU A 148 11.13 -8.70 -12.15
CA GLU A 148 11.65 -9.91 -11.48
C GLU A 148 13.02 -10.39 -12.02
N ASN A 149 13.45 -9.90 -13.19
CA ASN A 149 14.63 -10.42 -13.91
C ASN A 149 15.97 -9.75 -13.54
N ASN A 150 15.96 -8.68 -12.74
CA ASN A 150 17.16 -7.93 -12.37
C ASN A 150 17.49 -8.09 -10.89
N ASP A 151 18.74 -7.80 -10.52
CA ASP A 151 19.15 -7.77 -9.12
C ASP A 151 18.38 -6.69 -8.35
N LEU A 152 17.59 -7.13 -7.37
CA LEU A 152 16.60 -6.37 -6.61
C LEU A 152 17.21 -5.09 -6.03
N ALA A 153 18.42 -5.19 -5.48
CA ALA A 153 19.11 -4.06 -4.85
C ALA A 153 19.40 -2.92 -5.84
N THR A 154 19.80 -3.27 -7.06
CA THR A 154 20.04 -2.33 -8.16
C THR A 154 18.76 -1.71 -8.69
N GLU A 155 17.69 -2.49 -8.83
CA GLU A 155 16.40 -1.94 -9.26
C GLU A 155 15.80 -1.00 -8.22
N ILE A 156 15.87 -1.34 -6.94
CA ILE A 156 15.40 -0.45 -5.86
C ILE A 156 16.22 0.85 -5.79
N ALA A 157 17.54 0.78 -5.99
CA ALA A 157 18.40 1.96 -6.01
C ALA A 157 18.12 2.88 -7.22
N ASN A 158 17.77 2.29 -8.38
CA ASN A 158 17.43 3.02 -9.60
C ASN A 158 15.96 3.46 -9.64
N CYS A 159 15.08 2.80 -8.88
CA CYS A 159 13.66 3.09 -8.85
C CYS A 159 13.38 4.32 -7.99
N ARG A 160 12.96 5.42 -8.63
CA ARG A 160 12.55 6.66 -7.95
C ARG A 160 11.08 6.63 -7.52
N HIS A 161 10.56 5.47 -7.13
CA HIS A 161 9.17 5.34 -6.75
C HIS A 161 8.91 6.05 -5.40
N PRO A 162 7.92 6.96 -5.28
CA PRO A 162 7.66 7.70 -4.05
C PRO A 162 7.40 6.81 -2.83
N LEU A 163 6.80 5.64 -3.04
CA LEU A 163 6.54 4.67 -1.97
C LEU A 163 7.83 4.13 -1.33
N ILE A 164 8.95 4.05 -2.05
CA ILE A 164 10.23 3.56 -1.50
C ILE A 164 10.78 4.54 -0.46
N GLY A 165 10.65 5.85 -0.69
CA GLY A 165 11.01 6.87 0.29
C GLY A 165 10.14 6.77 1.55
N GLU A 166 8.83 6.63 1.37
CA GLU A 166 7.87 6.51 2.47
C GLU A 166 8.08 5.24 3.30
N ILE A 167 8.40 4.10 2.68
CA ILE A 167 8.75 2.84 3.36
C ILE A 167 9.90 3.03 4.36
N LYS A 168 10.91 3.85 4.00
CA LYS A 168 12.06 4.13 4.87
C LYS A 168 11.70 5.07 6.03
N GLU A 169 10.84 6.04 5.80
CA GLU A 169 10.44 7.03 6.83
C GLU A 169 9.39 6.52 7.81
N LEU A 170 8.57 5.54 7.41
CA LEU A 170 7.52 4.96 8.25
C LEU A 170 8.07 4.31 9.53
N LYS A 171 7.44 4.60 10.67
CA LYS A 171 7.74 3.94 11.94
C LYS A 171 6.92 2.67 12.12
N ALA A 172 7.41 1.78 12.98
CA ALA A 172 6.75 0.53 13.29
C ALA A 172 5.39 0.76 13.96
N GLY A 173 4.33 0.13 13.43
CA GLY A 173 2.96 0.25 13.91
C GLY A 173 2.17 1.40 13.29
N GLU A 174 2.80 2.26 12.49
CA GLU A 174 2.13 3.36 11.80
C GLU A 174 1.54 2.93 10.45
N SER A 175 0.44 3.58 10.07
CA SER A 175 -0.15 3.49 8.73
C SER A 175 -0.28 4.88 8.13
N LYS A 176 0.13 5.03 6.87
CA LYS A 176 0.10 6.30 6.14
C LYS A 176 -0.51 6.07 4.76
N VAL A 177 -1.39 6.97 4.34
CA VAL A 177 -1.93 6.99 2.98
C VAL A 177 -1.06 7.92 2.14
N VAL A 178 -0.49 7.39 1.06
CA VAL A 178 0.36 8.11 0.12
C VAL A 178 -0.43 8.29 -1.17
N SER A 179 -0.63 9.55 -1.58
CA SER A 179 -1.31 9.88 -2.84
C SER A 179 -0.29 10.05 -3.96
N MET A 180 -0.43 9.28 -5.03
CA MET A 180 0.38 9.37 -6.24
C MET A 180 -0.39 10.06 -7.37
N SER A 181 0.22 11.12 -7.91
CA SER A 181 -0.25 11.87 -9.07
C SER A 181 -1.72 12.33 -8.98
N GLY A 182 -2.29 12.40 -7.77
CA GLY A 182 -3.66 12.81 -7.49
C GLY A 182 -4.76 11.81 -7.87
N VAL A 183 -4.41 10.61 -8.36
CA VAL A 183 -5.38 9.61 -8.88
C VAL A 183 -5.25 8.24 -8.19
N LYS A 184 -4.03 7.79 -7.87
CA LYS A 184 -3.83 6.49 -7.19
C LYS A 184 -3.43 6.73 -5.74
N ASN A 185 -4.19 6.17 -4.80
CA ASN A 185 -3.88 6.27 -3.38
C ASN A 185 -3.41 4.90 -2.88
N TYR A 186 -2.29 4.87 -2.16
CA TYR A 186 -1.74 3.66 -1.57
C TYR A 186 -1.74 3.79 -0.06
N LYS A 187 -2.26 2.77 0.63
CA LYS A 187 -2.11 2.64 2.07
C LYS A 187 -0.86 1.83 2.35
N CYS A 188 0.07 2.44 3.08
CA CYS A 188 1.27 1.79 3.57
C CYS A 188 1.11 1.51 5.06
N GLN A 189 1.48 0.33 5.52
CA GLN A 189 1.50 -0.01 6.95
C GLN A 189 2.77 -0.78 7.28
N LYS A 190 3.57 -0.27 8.21
CA LYS A 190 4.79 -0.94 8.67
C LYS A 190 4.52 -1.70 9.96
N SER A 191 4.82 -2.98 9.92
CA SER A 191 4.66 -3.89 11.05
C SER A 191 5.96 -4.64 11.29
N PHE A 192 6.04 -5.38 12.39
CA PHE A 192 7.18 -6.23 12.69
C PHE A 192 6.73 -7.55 13.28
N PHE A 193 7.60 -8.53 13.18
CA PHE A 193 7.52 -9.79 13.92
C PHE A 193 8.88 -10.07 14.58
N ILE A 194 8.90 -11.01 15.50
CA ILE A 194 10.13 -11.42 16.18
C ILE A 194 10.64 -12.68 15.49
N ASP A 195 11.84 -12.60 14.92
CA ASP A 195 12.56 -13.72 14.30
C ASP A 195 13.89 -13.92 15.05
N ARG A 196 14.08 -15.09 15.65
CA ARG A 196 15.27 -15.44 16.46
C ARG A 196 15.63 -14.39 17.54
N GLY A 197 14.64 -13.69 18.08
CA GLY A 197 14.81 -12.65 19.11
C GLY A 197 15.08 -11.25 18.57
N PHE A 198 15.12 -11.06 17.25
CA PHE A 198 15.29 -9.76 16.61
C PHE A 198 13.97 -9.29 15.97
N HIS A 199 13.74 -7.98 15.99
CA HIS A 199 12.62 -7.38 15.27
C HIS A 199 12.91 -7.40 13.77
N ARG A 200 12.07 -8.09 13.01
CA ARG A 200 12.10 -8.07 11.54
C ARG A 200 10.89 -7.30 11.04
N TYR A 201 11.15 -6.28 10.23
CA TYR A 201 10.13 -5.36 9.77
C TYR A 201 9.58 -5.79 8.41
N PHE A 202 8.30 -5.51 8.19
CA PHE A 202 7.67 -5.66 6.88
C PHE A 202 6.68 -4.52 6.65
N VAL A 203 6.49 -4.16 5.38
CA VAL A 203 5.54 -3.15 4.95
C VAL A 203 4.48 -3.77 4.06
N MET A 204 3.22 -3.52 4.41
CA MET A 204 2.06 -3.86 3.61
C MET A 204 1.69 -2.66 2.74
N LEU A 205 1.55 -2.89 1.44
CA LEU A 205 1.16 -1.92 0.42
C LEU A 205 -0.18 -2.32 -0.16
N GLU A 206 -1.20 -1.50 0.07
CA GLU A 206 -2.55 -1.73 -0.44
C GLU A 206 -2.94 -0.58 -1.36
N GLU A 207 -3.30 -0.88 -2.60
CA GLU A 207 -3.88 0.10 -3.52
C GLU A 207 -5.33 0.35 -3.09
N LEU A 208 -5.63 1.57 -2.66
CA LEU A 208 -7.00 1.96 -2.34
C LEU A 208 -7.75 2.17 -3.64
N SER A 209 -8.63 1.22 -3.98
CA SER A 209 -9.45 1.26 -5.18
C SER A 209 -10.25 2.56 -5.27
N LEU A 210 -10.28 3.16 -6.47
CA LEU A 210 -11.16 4.29 -6.78
C LEU A 210 -12.62 4.01 -6.42
N GLU A 211 -13.07 2.75 -6.48
CA GLU A 211 -14.42 2.33 -6.11
C GLU A 211 -14.75 2.59 -4.63
N ILE A 212 -13.82 2.35 -3.69
CA ILE A 212 -14.04 2.61 -2.26
C ILE A 212 -14.15 4.12 -2.05
N LEU A 213 -13.24 4.90 -2.62
CA LEU A 213 -13.28 6.37 -2.57
C LEU A 213 -14.55 6.94 -3.22
N GLN A 214 -14.99 6.37 -4.34
CA GLN A 214 -16.25 6.76 -5.00
C GLN A 214 -17.46 6.39 -4.14
N THR A 215 -17.42 5.24 -3.45
CA THR A 215 -18.50 4.78 -2.57
C THR A 215 -18.60 5.66 -1.34
N GLU A 216 -17.47 5.97 -0.69
CA GLU A 216 -17.40 6.93 0.42
C GLU A 216 -17.88 8.31 -0.03
N LYS A 217 -17.39 8.82 -1.16
CA LYS A 217 -17.81 10.10 -1.74
C LYS A 217 -19.31 10.12 -2.03
N LYS A 218 -19.88 9.04 -2.57
CA LYS A 218 -21.32 8.91 -2.83
C LYS A 218 -22.12 8.86 -1.53
N ALA A 219 -21.61 8.20 -0.50
CA ALA A 219 -22.22 8.15 0.83
C ALA A 219 -22.23 9.53 1.50
N TYR A 220 -21.07 10.20 1.58
CA TYR A 220 -20.96 11.57 2.09
C TYR A 220 -21.80 12.55 1.27
N GLY A 221 -21.84 12.40 -0.06
CA GLY A 221 -22.69 13.20 -0.94
C GLY A 221 -24.17 13.08 -0.65
N LYS A 222 -24.64 11.89 -0.27
CA LYS A 222 -26.03 11.69 0.14
C LYS A 222 -26.35 12.40 1.45
N VAL A 223 -25.43 12.35 2.42
CA VAL A 223 -25.58 13.04 3.72
C VAL A 223 -25.55 14.56 3.54
N ILE A 224 -24.58 15.08 2.79
CA ILE A 224 -24.45 16.52 2.48
C ILE A 224 -25.70 17.02 1.75
N ARG A 225 -26.26 16.24 0.81
CA ARG A 225 -27.50 16.58 0.12
C ARG A 225 -28.68 16.70 1.07
N MET A 226 -28.85 15.74 1.98
CA MET A 226 -29.90 15.78 2.99
C MET A 226 -29.75 17.01 3.89
N MET A 227 -28.54 17.28 4.37
CA MET A 227 -28.25 18.46 5.18
C MET A 227 -28.49 19.77 4.43
N ALA A 228 -28.09 19.87 3.15
CA ALA A 228 -28.33 21.08 2.36
C ALA A 228 -29.82 21.35 2.16
N HIS A 229 -30.63 20.31 1.93
CA HIS A 229 -32.08 20.47 1.88
C HIS A 229 -32.66 20.90 3.24
N GLU A 230 -32.23 20.28 4.33
CA GLU A 230 -32.73 20.61 5.67
C GLU A 230 -32.34 22.03 6.11
N VAL A 231 -31.11 22.47 5.78
CA VAL A 231 -30.64 23.83 6.03
C VAL A 231 -31.42 24.85 5.20
N ASN A 232 -31.63 24.60 3.90
CA ASN A 232 -32.46 25.49 3.07
C ASN A 232 -33.90 25.58 3.59
N ASN A 233 -34.46 24.45 4.05
CA ASN A 233 -35.84 24.37 4.57
C ASN A 233 -36.02 25.07 5.93
N THR A 234 -34.96 25.16 6.73
CA THR A 234 -35.00 25.81 8.06
C THR A 234 -34.64 27.29 8.00
N ILE A 235 -33.68 27.68 7.16
CA ILE A 235 -33.23 29.07 7.06
C ILE A 235 -34.25 30.00 6.40
N GLY A 236 -34.93 29.55 5.33
CA GLY A 236 -35.93 30.37 4.64
C GLY A 236 -37.05 30.89 5.57
N PRO A 237 -37.68 30.01 6.37
CA PRO A 237 -38.65 30.41 7.40
C PRO A 237 -38.05 31.29 8.49
N VAL A 238 -36.83 31.02 8.96
CA VAL A 238 -36.16 31.85 9.98
C VAL A 238 -35.94 33.27 9.47
N ASN A 239 -35.46 33.43 8.23
CA ASN A 239 -35.31 34.75 7.61
C ASN A 239 -36.66 35.46 7.47
N SER A 240 -37.71 34.73 7.06
CA SER A 240 -39.07 35.29 6.94
C SER A 240 -39.63 35.77 8.29
N ILE A 241 -39.35 35.05 9.39
CA ILE A 241 -39.74 35.45 10.75
C ILE A 241 -38.96 36.68 11.19
N ILE A 242 -37.66 36.75 10.87
CA ILE A 242 -36.82 37.92 11.18
C ILE A 242 -37.30 39.15 10.38
N ASP A 243 -37.55 39.01 9.08
CA ASP A 243 -38.11 40.08 8.22
C ASP A 243 -39.49 40.54 8.71
N TYR A 244 -40.33 39.61 9.15
CA TYR A 244 -41.62 39.91 9.77
C TYR A 244 -41.47 40.66 11.09
N ALA A 245 -40.50 40.28 11.94
CA ALA A 245 -40.21 40.97 13.19
C ALA A 245 -39.68 42.39 12.93
N ILE A 246 -38.82 42.58 11.92
CA ILE A 246 -38.33 43.91 11.51
C ILE A 246 -39.49 44.78 11.00
N SER A 247 -40.37 44.23 10.17
CA SER A 247 -41.47 45.00 9.54
C SER A 247 -42.62 45.33 10.50
N LYS A 248 -42.99 44.44 11.42
CA LYS A 248 -44.13 44.63 12.33
C LYS A 248 -43.82 45.49 13.56
N ARG A 249 -42.57 45.53 14.02
CA ARG A 249 -42.20 46.22 15.27
C ARG A 249 -41.95 47.72 15.13
N GLY A 250 -42.12 48.29 13.93
CA GLY A 250 -41.97 49.74 13.73
C GLY A 250 -40.58 50.26 14.09
N LEU A 251 -39.52 49.47 13.82
CA LEU A 251 -38.10 49.86 13.97
C LEU A 251 -37.69 50.91 12.91
N GLN A 252 -38.56 51.90 12.69
CA GLN A 252 -38.37 53.05 11.82
C GLN A 252 -38.03 54.33 12.62
N GLN A 253 -38.15 54.33 13.95
CA GLN A 253 -37.81 55.49 14.79
C GLN A 253 -36.97 55.09 16.01
N ASP A 254 -35.68 55.42 15.91
CA ASP A 254 -34.75 55.89 16.95
C ASP A 254 -34.47 55.08 18.24
N ALA A 255 -35.10 53.93 18.50
CA ALA A 255 -34.90 53.22 19.77
C ALA A 255 -34.10 51.90 19.72
N ASP A 256 -33.80 51.32 18.55
CA ASP A 256 -33.17 49.99 18.48
C ASP A 256 -32.43 49.74 17.15
N ASP A 257 -31.61 50.71 16.70
CA ASP A 257 -30.82 50.57 15.46
C ASP A 257 -29.84 49.39 15.54
N ASP A 258 -29.27 49.16 16.73
CA ASP A 258 -28.40 48.01 17.04
C ASP A 258 -29.14 46.66 16.86
N LEU A 259 -30.41 46.57 17.27
CA LEU A 259 -31.21 45.37 17.08
C LEU A 259 -31.52 45.14 15.60
N ARG A 260 -31.83 46.21 14.86
CA ARG A 260 -32.09 46.12 13.42
C ARG A 260 -30.84 45.70 12.65
N GLU A 261 -29.68 46.24 13.00
CA GLU A 261 -28.40 45.84 12.44
C GLU A 261 -28.09 44.38 12.78
N ALA A 262 -28.27 43.96 14.04
CA ALA A 262 -28.06 42.57 14.46
C ALA A 262 -28.97 41.57 13.71
N LEU A 263 -30.25 41.93 13.47
CA LEU A 263 -31.18 41.10 12.71
C LEU A 263 -30.83 41.04 11.22
N LYS A 264 -30.38 42.14 10.60
CA LYS A 264 -29.85 42.13 9.23
C LYS A 264 -28.60 41.25 9.12
N VAL A 265 -27.67 41.38 10.06
CA VAL A 265 -26.48 40.52 10.13
C VAL A 265 -26.86 39.04 10.28
N ALA A 266 -27.91 38.72 11.05
CA ALA A 266 -28.41 37.36 11.17
C ALA A 266 -28.98 36.83 9.83
N ILE A 267 -29.77 37.63 9.12
CA ILE A 267 -30.28 37.29 7.77
C ILE A 267 -29.12 37.05 6.80
N ASP A 268 -28.11 37.93 6.81
CA ASP A 268 -26.95 37.82 5.92
C ASP A 268 -26.12 36.57 6.23
N ARG A 269 -25.89 36.26 7.51
CA ARG A 269 -25.22 35.02 7.93
C ARG A 269 -25.99 33.77 7.48
N ASN A 270 -27.31 33.80 7.61
CA ASN A 270 -28.20 32.72 7.18
C ASN A 270 -28.16 32.53 5.66
N ASN A 271 -28.20 33.61 4.88
CA ASN A 271 -28.07 33.57 3.44
C ASN A 271 -26.70 33.03 3.01
N ASN A 272 -25.63 33.46 3.68
CA ASN A 272 -24.28 32.95 3.44
C ASN A 272 -24.17 31.45 3.74
N LEU A 273 -24.82 30.97 4.80
CA LEU A 273 -24.88 29.54 5.13
C LEU A 273 -25.66 28.73 4.07
N ASN A 274 -26.77 29.26 3.55
CA ASN A 274 -27.52 28.64 2.45
C ASN A 274 -26.70 28.56 1.16
N ILE A 275 -25.93 29.61 0.84
CA ILE A 275 -25.03 29.62 -0.32
C ILE A 275 -23.91 28.59 -0.11
N PHE A 276 -23.30 28.56 1.08
CA PHE A 276 -22.27 27.59 1.45
C PHE A 276 -22.76 26.14 1.29
N MET A 277 -23.92 25.81 1.86
CA MET A 277 -24.48 24.46 1.78
C MET A 277 -24.84 24.06 0.35
N ARG A 278 -25.34 24.99 -0.47
CA ARG A 278 -25.59 24.74 -1.90
C ARG A 278 -24.29 24.47 -2.66
N ASN A 279 -23.28 25.33 -2.50
CA ASN A 279 -21.98 25.15 -3.16
C ASN A 279 -21.31 23.83 -2.75
N LEU A 280 -21.43 23.45 -1.47
CA LEU A 280 -20.91 22.18 -0.98
C LEU A 280 -21.66 20.99 -1.61
N ALA A 281 -22.99 21.06 -1.69
CA ALA A 281 -23.79 20.05 -2.36
C ALA A 281 -23.43 19.91 -3.84
N ASP A 282 -23.17 21.02 -4.54
CA ASP A 282 -22.81 21.02 -5.97
C ASP A 282 -21.46 20.34 -6.23
N VAL A 283 -20.46 20.50 -5.35
CA VAL A 283 -19.19 19.77 -5.45
C VAL A 283 -19.37 18.25 -5.35
N VAL A 284 -20.29 17.79 -4.50
CA VAL A 284 -20.52 16.35 -4.35
C VAL A 284 -21.57 15.81 -5.33
N ARG A 285 -22.33 16.69 -5.98
CA ARG A 285 -23.39 16.37 -6.94
C ARG A 285 -22.89 16.28 -8.39
N LEU A 286 -21.64 16.60 -8.69
CA LEU A 286 -21.19 16.81 -10.07
C LEU A 286 -21.64 15.67 -11.01
N PRO A 287 -22.61 15.93 -11.92
CA PRO A 287 -23.15 14.90 -12.80
C PRO A 287 -22.11 14.48 -13.84
N GLN A 288 -22.29 13.29 -14.43
CA GLN A 288 -21.43 12.88 -15.54
C GLN A 288 -21.51 13.91 -16.68
N ALA A 289 -20.35 14.27 -17.22
CA ALA A 289 -20.24 15.27 -18.27
C ALA A 289 -20.98 14.83 -19.54
N ASN A 290 -21.95 15.63 -20.00
CA ASN A 290 -22.59 15.44 -21.29
C ASN A 290 -21.71 16.08 -22.37
N ARG A 291 -20.74 15.32 -22.87
CA ARG A 291 -19.70 15.84 -23.77
C ARG A 291 -20.26 16.12 -25.17
N GLN A 292 -20.13 17.36 -25.61
CA GLN A 292 -20.52 17.81 -26.94
C GLN A 292 -19.35 18.58 -27.59
N ALA A 293 -19.41 18.74 -28.91
CA ALA A 293 -18.45 19.57 -29.62
C ALA A 293 -18.62 21.04 -29.20
N LEU A 294 -17.58 21.60 -28.58
CA LEU A 294 -17.58 22.95 -28.01
C LEU A 294 -16.47 23.79 -28.63
N ASP A 295 -16.80 24.96 -29.18
CA ASP A 295 -15.81 25.95 -29.60
C ASP A 295 -15.32 26.76 -28.37
N VAL A 296 -14.07 26.52 -27.98
CA VAL A 296 -13.43 27.15 -26.84
C VAL A 296 -13.29 28.67 -27.03
N ASN A 297 -13.02 29.13 -28.26
CA ASN A 297 -12.85 30.56 -28.54
C ASN A 297 -14.19 31.30 -28.36
N GLN A 298 -15.29 30.69 -28.82
CA GLN A 298 -16.63 31.23 -28.63
C GLN A 298 -17.00 31.30 -27.15
N LEU A 299 -16.70 30.24 -26.39
CA LEU A 299 -16.95 30.18 -24.95
C LEU A 299 -16.21 31.28 -24.18
N LEU A 300 -14.90 31.43 -24.41
CA LEU A 300 -14.11 32.48 -23.77
C LEU A 300 -14.60 33.88 -24.13
N THR A 301 -15.02 34.08 -25.38
CA THR A 301 -15.59 35.36 -25.82
C THR A 301 -16.88 35.67 -25.07
N SER A 302 -17.80 34.71 -24.95
CA SER A 302 -19.06 34.89 -24.21
C SER A 302 -18.84 35.21 -22.74
N ILE A 303 -17.94 34.48 -22.07
CA ILE A 303 -17.65 34.69 -20.65
C ILE A 303 -16.92 36.02 -20.42
N SER A 304 -16.03 36.44 -21.33
CA SER A 304 -15.34 37.72 -21.21
C SER A 304 -16.32 38.90 -21.16
N LYS A 305 -17.36 38.87 -22.00
CA LYS A 305 -18.44 39.87 -22.01
C LYS A 305 -19.25 39.87 -20.70
N LEU A 306 -19.52 38.69 -20.14
CA LEU A 306 -20.25 38.57 -18.87
C LEU A 306 -19.52 39.26 -17.71
N PHE A 307 -18.19 39.23 -17.71
CA PHE A 307 -17.36 39.81 -16.65
C PHE A 307 -16.84 41.22 -16.94
N GLU A 308 -17.07 41.76 -18.14
CA GLU A 308 -16.56 43.06 -18.56
C GLU A 308 -16.96 44.19 -17.61
N PHE A 309 -18.25 44.27 -17.26
CA PHE A 309 -18.76 45.29 -16.33
C PHE A 309 -18.12 45.19 -14.94
N LYS A 310 -18.07 43.96 -14.38
CA LYS A 310 -17.54 43.71 -13.04
C LYS A 310 -16.02 43.91 -12.95
N ALA A 311 -15.30 43.62 -14.04
CA ALA A 311 -13.88 43.91 -14.14
C ALA A 311 -13.63 45.41 -14.25
N HIS A 312 -14.44 46.12 -15.02
CA HIS A 312 -14.35 47.58 -15.17
C HIS A 312 -14.58 48.32 -13.83
N GLU A 313 -15.54 47.88 -13.01
CA GLU A 313 -15.76 48.43 -11.65
C GLU A 313 -14.51 48.39 -10.76
N LYS A 314 -13.61 47.43 -11.01
CA LYS A 314 -12.35 47.25 -10.27
C LYS A 314 -11.11 47.74 -11.01
N SER A 315 -11.28 48.51 -12.09
CA SER A 315 -10.17 48.95 -12.96
C SER A 315 -9.33 47.79 -13.52
N ILE A 316 -9.98 46.66 -13.84
CA ILE A 316 -9.35 45.47 -14.42
C ILE A 316 -9.67 45.38 -15.91
N GLN A 317 -8.65 45.26 -16.75
CA GLN A 317 -8.80 45.07 -18.19
C GLN A 317 -8.80 43.58 -18.54
N ILE A 318 -9.85 43.10 -19.21
CA ILE A 318 -9.89 41.74 -19.79
C ILE A 318 -9.38 41.80 -21.23
N ARG A 319 -8.36 41.00 -21.56
CA ARG A 319 -7.79 40.89 -22.91
C ARG A 319 -8.00 39.48 -23.45
N LEU A 320 -8.36 39.40 -24.73
CA LEU A 320 -8.52 38.14 -25.46
C LEU A 320 -7.33 37.96 -26.42
N SER A 321 -6.61 36.85 -26.27
CA SER A 321 -5.55 36.42 -27.18
C SER A 321 -5.89 35.02 -27.70
N LEU A 322 -6.91 34.97 -28.56
CA LEU A 322 -7.44 33.72 -29.07
C LEU A 322 -6.64 33.21 -30.28
N ALA A 323 -6.54 31.89 -30.41
CA ALA A 323 -5.96 31.24 -31.58
C ALA A 323 -6.73 31.63 -32.86
N PRO A 324 -6.03 31.79 -34.00
CA PRO A 324 -6.65 32.22 -35.25
C PRO A 324 -7.60 31.18 -35.87
N LYS A 325 -7.53 29.92 -35.43
CA LYS A 325 -8.48 28.86 -35.81
C LYS A 325 -9.40 28.55 -34.63
N SER A 326 -10.68 28.27 -34.91
CA SER A 326 -11.61 27.74 -33.91
C SER A 326 -11.07 26.44 -33.33
N LEU A 327 -11.17 26.32 -32.01
CA LEU A 327 -10.63 25.21 -31.25
C LEU A 327 -11.80 24.40 -30.68
N PHE A 328 -12.07 23.26 -31.28
CA PHE A 328 -13.15 22.38 -30.87
C PHE A 328 -12.65 21.32 -29.89
N ILE A 329 -13.35 21.15 -28.76
CA ILE A 329 -13.08 20.11 -27.76
C ILE A 329 -14.34 19.31 -27.45
N ASN A 330 -14.18 18.09 -26.95
CA ASN A 330 -15.31 17.26 -26.51
C ASN A 330 -15.55 17.48 -25.01
N ALA A 331 -16.45 18.40 -24.67
CA ALA A 331 -16.69 18.77 -23.27
C ALA A 331 -18.15 19.15 -23.00
N ASP A 332 -18.53 19.10 -21.73
CA ASP A 332 -19.83 19.60 -21.29
C ASP A 332 -19.78 21.14 -21.21
N ILE A 333 -20.64 21.80 -21.99
CA ILE A 333 -20.65 23.25 -22.15
C ILE A 333 -20.90 23.94 -20.79
N GLN A 334 -21.88 23.47 -20.01
CA GLN A 334 -22.26 24.09 -18.74
C GLN A 334 -21.18 23.90 -17.68
N GLN A 335 -20.57 22.70 -17.61
CA GLN A 335 -19.49 22.45 -16.66
C GLN A 335 -18.23 23.24 -17.01
N MET A 336 -17.88 23.36 -18.29
CA MET A 336 -16.74 24.19 -18.72
C MET A 336 -16.98 25.69 -18.52
N GLU A 337 -18.21 26.18 -18.73
CA GLU A 337 -18.62 27.53 -18.33
C GLU A 337 -18.38 27.75 -16.84
N GLN A 338 -18.83 26.83 -15.99
CA GLN A 338 -18.67 26.91 -14.54
C GLN A 338 -17.19 26.95 -14.12
N VAL A 339 -16.33 26.16 -14.77
CA VAL A 339 -14.88 26.18 -14.55
C VAL A 339 -14.32 27.57 -14.85
N LEU A 340 -14.59 28.11 -16.04
CA LEU A 340 -14.03 29.38 -16.50
C LEU A 340 -14.55 30.57 -15.69
N ILE A 341 -15.83 30.57 -15.32
CA ILE A 341 -16.45 31.56 -14.43
C ILE A 341 -15.72 31.58 -13.08
N ASN A 342 -15.47 30.41 -12.49
CA ASN A 342 -14.78 30.32 -11.20
C ASN A 342 -13.31 30.73 -11.29
N ILE A 343 -12.61 30.39 -12.37
CA ILE A 343 -11.22 30.82 -12.59
C ILE A 343 -11.15 32.34 -12.76
N ILE A 344 -12.00 32.93 -13.59
CA ILE A 344 -12.02 34.39 -13.85
C ILE A 344 -12.44 35.16 -12.58
N LYS A 345 -13.43 34.66 -11.84
CA LYS A 345 -13.79 35.23 -10.54
C LYS A 345 -12.61 35.21 -9.56
N ASN A 346 -11.90 34.08 -9.46
CA ASN A 346 -10.71 33.97 -8.63
C ASN A 346 -9.59 34.92 -9.07
N ALA A 347 -9.40 35.12 -10.38
CA ALA A 347 -8.44 36.05 -10.95
C ALA A 347 -8.78 37.51 -10.62
N ILE A 348 -10.05 37.91 -10.76
CA ILE A 348 -10.55 39.26 -10.39
C ILE A 348 -10.36 39.52 -8.90
N GLU A 349 -10.62 38.52 -8.04
CA GLU A 349 -10.45 38.64 -6.59
C GLU A 349 -8.99 38.62 -6.13
N ALA A 350 -8.07 38.15 -6.97
CA ALA A 350 -6.64 38.13 -6.66
C ALA A 350 -5.93 39.46 -7.01
N ILE A 351 -6.56 40.30 -7.84
CA ILE A 351 -6.06 41.63 -8.20
C ILE A 351 -6.53 42.63 -7.15
N ASP A 352 -5.60 43.44 -6.64
CA ASP A 352 -5.94 44.51 -5.71
C ASP A 352 -6.72 45.61 -6.44
N SER A 353 -7.80 46.08 -5.82
CA SER A 353 -8.74 47.00 -6.46
C SER A 353 -8.14 48.41 -6.64
N ASN A 354 -7.06 48.72 -5.91
CA ASN A 354 -6.41 50.02 -5.93
C ASN A 354 -5.28 50.16 -6.98
N SER A 355 -4.75 49.05 -7.50
CA SER A 355 -3.62 49.06 -8.44
C SER A 355 -4.03 48.88 -9.90
N GLY A 356 -5.29 48.52 -10.15
CA GLY A 356 -5.73 48.00 -11.44
C GLY A 356 -5.02 46.69 -11.82
N GLY A 357 -5.43 46.07 -12.91
CA GLY A 357 -4.79 44.84 -13.37
C GLY A 357 -5.26 44.37 -14.73
N VAL A 358 -4.63 43.30 -15.22
CA VAL A 358 -4.96 42.71 -16.51
C VAL A 358 -5.25 41.23 -16.33
N ILE A 359 -6.34 40.77 -16.93
CA ILE A 359 -6.65 39.35 -17.09
C ILE A 359 -6.59 39.02 -18.57
N THR A 360 -5.71 38.12 -18.97
CA THR A 360 -5.55 37.70 -20.36
C THR A 360 -6.05 36.27 -20.53
N LEU A 361 -7.06 36.08 -21.38
CA LEU A 361 -7.54 34.77 -21.79
C LEU A 361 -6.85 34.37 -23.09
N ILE A 362 -6.09 33.28 -23.05
CA ILE A 362 -5.23 32.84 -24.17
C ILE A 362 -5.64 31.43 -24.59
N THR A 363 -5.80 31.21 -25.89
CA THR A 363 -5.91 29.86 -26.46
C THR A 363 -4.73 29.57 -27.38
N LEU A 364 -4.16 28.38 -27.24
CA LEU A 364 -3.05 27.90 -28.06
C LEU A 364 -3.42 26.54 -28.63
N THR A 365 -2.92 26.23 -29.83
CA THR A 365 -3.28 25.01 -30.58
C THR A 365 -2.21 23.93 -30.55
N ASP A 366 -0.96 24.26 -30.22
CA ASP A 366 0.17 23.32 -30.21
C ASP A 366 1.17 23.60 -29.07
N PRO A 367 1.13 22.84 -27.96
CA PRO A 367 0.05 21.94 -27.55
C PRO A 367 -1.23 22.72 -27.24
N ALA A 368 -2.40 22.09 -27.44
CA ALA A 368 -3.68 22.74 -27.23
C ALA A 368 -3.94 23.05 -25.74
N ARG A 369 -4.09 24.34 -25.41
CA ARG A 369 -4.26 24.79 -24.01
C ARG A 369 -5.08 26.06 -23.89
N ILE A 370 -5.80 26.14 -22.77
CA ILE A 370 -6.49 27.35 -22.31
C ILE A 370 -5.65 27.93 -21.18
N ILE A 371 -5.29 29.21 -21.26
CA ILE A 371 -4.56 29.90 -20.20
C ILE A 371 -5.38 31.11 -19.75
N VAL A 372 -5.64 31.18 -18.45
CA VAL A 372 -6.14 32.38 -17.79
C VAL A 372 -5.00 32.98 -16.99
N ARG A 373 -4.46 34.09 -17.49
CA ARG A 373 -3.35 34.82 -16.88
C ARG A 373 -3.86 36.04 -16.14
N ASN A 374 -3.41 36.27 -14.90
CA ASN A 374 -3.75 37.49 -14.16
C ASN A 374 -2.54 38.13 -13.48
N THR A 375 -2.58 39.46 -13.34
CA THR A 375 -1.58 40.28 -12.64
C THR A 375 -1.80 40.40 -11.14
N GLY A 376 -2.54 39.46 -10.55
CA GLY A 376 -2.84 39.48 -9.11
C GLY A 376 -1.68 38.96 -8.28
N ARG A 377 -1.86 38.97 -6.95
CA ARG A 377 -0.86 38.44 -6.01
C ARG A 377 -0.43 37.02 -6.40
N GLY A 378 0.88 36.78 -6.37
CA GLY A 378 1.45 35.45 -6.62
C GLY A 378 1.01 34.42 -5.57
N ILE A 379 1.17 33.16 -5.93
CA ILE A 379 0.86 32.01 -5.08
C ILE A 379 2.17 31.53 -4.43
N PRO A 380 2.29 31.59 -3.10
CA PRO A 380 3.40 30.99 -2.37
C PRO A 380 3.47 29.46 -2.56
N ASP A 381 4.69 28.90 -2.62
CA ASP A 381 4.92 27.47 -2.89
C ASP A 381 4.34 26.53 -1.82
N ASP A 382 4.29 26.98 -0.56
CA ASP A 382 3.72 26.26 0.58
C ASP A 382 2.19 26.12 0.50
N ILE A 383 1.52 27.09 -0.12
CA ILE A 383 0.07 27.13 -0.31
C ILE A 383 -0.34 26.25 -1.49
N GLN A 384 0.53 26.13 -2.50
CA GLN A 384 0.25 25.47 -3.77
C GLN A 384 -0.24 24.02 -3.63
N VAL A 385 0.34 23.26 -2.69
CA VAL A 385 0.00 21.84 -2.43
C VAL A 385 -1.45 21.69 -1.96
N ASN A 386 -1.97 22.69 -1.25
CA ASN A 386 -3.28 22.61 -0.59
C ASN A 386 -4.39 23.35 -1.36
N LEU A 387 -4.08 24.12 -2.41
CA LEU A 387 -5.05 24.96 -3.14
C LEU A 387 -6.28 24.21 -3.67
N PHE A 388 -6.14 22.93 -4.00
CA PHE A 388 -7.22 22.11 -4.54
C PHE A 388 -7.86 21.18 -3.50
N THR A 389 -7.44 21.29 -2.22
CA THR A 389 -8.08 20.56 -1.13
C THR A 389 -9.40 21.24 -0.75
N PRO A 390 -10.48 20.47 -0.50
CA PRO A 390 -11.75 21.04 -0.06
C PRO A 390 -11.58 21.89 1.19
N PHE A 391 -12.29 23.02 1.26
CA PHE A 391 -12.31 23.96 2.40
C PHE A 391 -11.03 24.76 2.63
N TYR A 392 -9.99 24.54 1.83
CA TYR A 392 -8.77 25.32 1.95
C TYR A 392 -8.96 26.70 1.31
N THR A 393 -8.73 27.75 2.10
CA THR A 393 -8.80 29.13 1.62
C THR A 393 -7.88 30.04 2.42
N THR A 394 -7.32 31.04 1.74
CA THR A 394 -6.50 32.10 2.34
C THR A 394 -7.30 33.40 2.52
N LYS A 395 -8.60 33.38 2.21
CA LYS A 395 -9.50 34.54 2.23
C LYS A 395 -10.38 34.49 3.47
N LYS A 396 -10.61 35.65 4.12
CA LYS A 396 -11.46 35.76 5.32
C LYS A 396 -12.91 35.30 5.09
N ASP A 397 -13.47 35.57 3.90
CA ASP A 397 -14.83 35.18 3.50
C ASP A 397 -14.86 34.06 2.43
N GLY A 398 -13.71 33.43 2.18
CA GLY A 398 -13.60 32.37 1.18
C GLY A 398 -14.16 31.05 1.70
N GLN A 399 -15.03 30.41 0.91
CA GLN A 399 -15.57 29.10 1.29
C GLN A 399 -14.61 27.93 0.99
N GLY A 400 -13.58 28.13 0.15
CA GLY A 400 -12.61 27.09 -0.21
C GLY A 400 -13.17 25.97 -1.09
N ILE A 401 -14.31 26.19 -1.76
CA ILE A 401 -15.03 25.16 -2.55
C ILE A 401 -14.75 25.31 -4.06
N GLY A 402 -14.48 26.53 -4.53
CA GLY A 402 -14.41 26.83 -5.98
C GLY A 402 -13.29 26.13 -6.73
N LEU A 403 -12.07 26.05 -6.18
CA LEU A 403 -10.95 25.36 -6.83
C LEU A 403 -11.11 23.83 -6.79
N THR A 404 -11.72 23.30 -5.73
CA THR A 404 -12.09 21.89 -5.63
C THR A 404 -13.09 21.50 -6.71
N LEU A 405 -14.10 22.35 -6.94
CA LEU A 405 -15.08 22.14 -8.02
C LEU A 405 -14.42 22.14 -9.40
N ILE A 406 -13.53 23.10 -9.66
CA ILE A 406 -12.77 23.16 -10.91
C ILE A 406 -11.98 21.87 -11.12
N ARG A 407 -11.26 21.40 -10.10
CA ARG A 407 -10.51 20.14 -10.14
C ARG A 407 -11.42 18.97 -10.51
N GLU A 408 -12.57 18.85 -9.86
CA GLU A 408 -13.49 17.73 -10.09
C GLU A 408 -14.03 17.72 -11.52
N ILE A 409 -14.42 18.89 -12.04
CA ILE A 409 -14.91 19.03 -13.42
C ILE A 409 -13.83 18.63 -14.42
N LEU A 410 -12.61 19.15 -14.26
CA LEU A 410 -11.52 18.87 -15.19
C LEU A 410 -11.11 17.39 -15.16
N ILE A 411 -11.07 16.78 -13.98
CA ILE A 411 -10.83 15.33 -13.83
C ILE A 411 -11.91 14.51 -14.52
N ASN A 412 -13.20 14.85 -14.34
CA ASN A 412 -14.32 14.16 -15.02
C ASN A 412 -14.27 14.27 -16.55
N HIS A 413 -13.62 15.32 -17.07
CA HIS A 413 -13.36 15.50 -18.49
C HIS A 413 -12.06 14.85 -18.98
N GLY A 414 -11.18 14.43 -18.06
CA GLY A 414 -9.86 13.88 -18.37
C GLY A 414 -8.86 14.95 -18.83
N PHE A 415 -9.06 16.21 -18.41
CA PHE A 415 -8.14 17.31 -18.71
C PHE A 415 -7.13 17.50 -17.58
N GLU A 416 -5.86 17.65 -17.97
CA GLU A 416 -4.80 18.03 -17.04
C GLU A 416 -4.85 19.56 -16.83
N PHE A 417 -4.42 20.02 -15.67
CA PHE A 417 -4.39 21.44 -15.35
C PHE A 417 -3.23 21.80 -14.43
N SER A 418 -2.85 23.09 -14.43
CA SER A 418 -1.78 23.63 -13.62
C SER A 418 -2.14 25.05 -13.18
N LEU A 419 -1.80 25.39 -11.94
CA LEU A 419 -1.93 26.74 -11.40
C LEU A 419 -0.59 27.13 -10.78
N LYS A 420 0.10 28.11 -11.39
CA LYS A 420 1.44 28.56 -10.98
C LYS A 420 1.62 30.05 -11.20
N THR A 421 2.44 30.68 -10.36
CA THR A 421 2.99 32.00 -10.67
C THR A 421 4.22 31.82 -11.57
N ASN A 422 4.26 32.51 -12.70
CA ASN A 422 5.36 32.46 -13.66
C ASN A 422 6.55 33.32 -13.18
N THR A 423 7.67 33.20 -13.88
CA THR A 423 8.92 33.93 -13.61
C THR A 423 8.80 35.46 -13.78
N GLU A 424 7.76 35.93 -14.46
CA GLU A 424 7.46 37.35 -14.69
C GLU A 424 6.48 37.91 -13.63
N GLY A 425 6.08 37.10 -12.65
CA GLY A 425 5.18 37.49 -11.56
C GLY A 425 3.68 37.36 -11.87
N PHE A 426 3.30 36.82 -13.03
CA PHE A 426 1.90 36.57 -13.38
C PHE A 426 1.42 35.22 -12.84
N THR A 427 0.14 35.13 -12.46
CA THR A 427 -0.46 33.84 -12.11
C THR A 427 -1.19 33.26 -13.31
N ASP A 428 -0.79 32.05 -13.71
CA ASP A 428 -1.33 31.34 -14.86
C ASP A 428 -2.11 30.11 -14.39
N PHE A 429 -3.40 30.07 -14.73
CA PHE A 429 -4.19 28.85 -14.70
C PHE A 429 -4.22 28.24 -16.10
N VAL A 430 -3.59 27.08 -16.27
CA VAL A 430 -3.45 26.37 -17.56
C VAL A 430 -4.31 25.11 -17.54
N ILE A 431 -5.15 24.93 -18.56
CA ILE A 431 -5.91 23.70 -18.81
C ILE A 431 -5.38 23.10 -20.11
N PHE A 432 -4.89 21.86 -20.05
CA PHE A 432 -4.45 21.10 -21.20
C PHE A 432 -5.67 20.38 -21.80
N ILE A 433 -5.99 20.74 -23.04
CA ILE A 433 -7.18 20.26 -23.73
C ILE A 433 -6.79 19.42 -24.94
N ARG A 434 -7.68 18.50 -25.34
CA ARG A 434 -7.49 17.65 -26.51
C ARG A 434 -8.46 18.11 -27.61
N PRO A 435 -7.95 18.69 -28.72
CA PRO A 435 -8.81 19.11 -29.81
C PRO A 435 -9.42 17.90 -30.53
N ILE A 436 -10.61 18.09 -31.12
CA ILE A 436 -11.29 17.11 -31.97
C ILE A 436 -10.94 17.37 -33.44
#